data_AF-A0A2H3IKB0-F1
#
_entry.id   AF-A0A2H3IKB0-F1
#
_cell.length_a   1.000
_cell.length_b   1.000
_cell.length_c   1.000
_cell.angle_alpha   90.00
_cell.angle_beta   90.00
_cell.angle_gamma   90.00
#
_symmetry.space_group_name_H-M   'P 1'
#
loop_
_entity.id
_entity.type
_entity.pdbx_description
1 polymer ?
#
loop_
_entity_poly.entity_id
_entity_poly.type
_entity_poly.pdbx_seq_one_letter_code
_entity_poly.pdbx_strand_id
1 'polypeptide(L)'
;MEQANTSELLGSSREVGGDAEKSGHTITSSPPVASAPAEDWFAWLQVLGAFSLNLNTWGLMNAFGVFQTFYQLDLLSSKSSADISWIGSTQSFLMFLVSVIAGPIVDAGHLKSLLALGSFLTIFGMFMTSLCSTYWQVFLAQAVTMGLGFGCLYVPAPTIVSQYFHARTALAMGASSAGSALGGIIYPIIFTHLQPSIGFGWATRVIAFIILATLIPPLGLMKARSPPTTNYKLLDSSAFKDTPYILLNLGLIFGFMGFYIIFYYIQLYALQETRTSSLVASYLLVIINAGSLPGRLIPGYYADRIGSINVQTTVVLVGAILTFCLIANKNSAGLIVYSVLYGFSAGAFMGLPAAGVVNLTANKSRIGTRLGMTLASVGCGVLVSSPIAGAILNGNGGWVGLVVWCGVLLTASCIVMAASRVCKVGWRLGRVI
;
A
#
# COMPACT_ATOMS: atom_id res chain seq x y z
N MET A 1 12.94 -18.34 -73.97
CA MET A 1 13.68 -18.89 -75.12
C MET A 1 15.12 -18.44 -74.99
N GLU A 2 16.06 -19.40 -75.07
CA GLU A 2 17.54 -19.26 -75.13
C GLU A 2 18.21 -18.48 -74.00
N GLN A 3 18.94 -19.08 -73.04
CA GLN A 3 20.06 -20.04 -73.05
C GLN A 3 21.32 -19.63 -73.84
N ALA A 4 22.40 -19.57 -73.07
CA ALA A 4 23.79 -19.95 -73.36
C ALA A 4 24.69 -18.99 -74.15
N ASN A 5 25.83 -18.62 -73.55
CA ASN A 5 27.14 -19.22 -73.89
C ASN A 5 28.28 -18.71 -72.97
N THR A 6 28.89 -19.61 -72.18
CA THR A 6 30.28 -20.19 -72.29
C THR A 6 31.39 -19.22 -71.85
N SER A 7 32.07 -19.50 -70.72
CA SER A 7 33.33 -20.28 -70.57
C SER A 7 34.50 -19.59 -71.30
N GLU A 8 35.72 -19.45 -70.81
CA GLU A 8 36.57 -20.27 -69.96
C GLU A 8 37.91 -19.49 -69.89
N LEU A 9 38.69 -19.59 -68.81
CA LEU A 9 40.15 -19.82 -68.88
C LEU A 9 40.79 -19.78 -67.49
N LEU A 10 41.28 -20.95 -67.11
CA LEU A 10 42.15 -21.25 -65.98
C LEU A 10 43.55 -20.64 -66.18
N GLY A 11 44.16 -20.18 -65.08
CA GLY A 11 45.57 -19.83 -64.99
C GLY A 11 46.09 -20.13 -63.58
N SER A 12 47.10 -20.99 -63.48
CA SER A 12 47.49 -21.71 -62.27
C SER A 12 48.53 -20.98 -61.38
N SER A 13 48.36 -21.12 -60.07
CA SER A 13 49.35 -21.42 -59.00
C SER A 13 50.81 -20.90 -59.07
N ARG A 14 51.23 -20.06 -58.09
CA ARG A 14 52.38 -20.34 -57.17
C ARG A 14 52.60 -19.26 -56.08
N GLU A 15 52.48 -19.72 -54.83
CA GLU A 15 53.32 -19.55 -53.63
C GLU A 15 53.75 -18.19 -53.01
N VAL A 16 53.29 -18.04 -51.75
CA VAL A 16 54.01 -17.70 -50.49
C VAL A 16 54.35 -16.23 -50.15
N GLY A 17 53.74 -15.75 -49.06
CA GLY A 17 54.39 -14.86 -48.08
C GLY A 17 53.56 -13.69 -47.54
N GLY A 18 52.96 -13.86 -46.35
CA GLY A 18 52.72 -12.83 -45.32
C GLY A 18 51.89 -11.58 -45.65
N ASP A 19 50.66 -11.47 -45.14
CA ASP A 19 50.43 -10.80 -43.85
C ASP A 19 48.95 -10.87 -43.44
N ALA A 20 48.76 -10.98 -42.13
CA ALA A 20 47.53 -11.33 -41.47
C ALA A 20 46.56 -10.15 -41.36
N GLU A 21 45.32 -10.33 -41.82
CA GLU A 21 44.18 -9.57 -41.31
C GLU A 21 43.01 -10.53 -41.03
N LYS A 22 42.99 -11.07 -39.81
CA LYS A 22 41.85 -11.81 -39.27
C LYS A 22 40.70 -10.83 -39.01
N SER A 23 39.82 -10.67 -39.99
CA SER A 23 38.48 -10.13 -39.75
C SER A 23 37.64 -11.19 -39.01
N GLY A 24 37.75 -11.18 -37.68
CA GLY A 24 36.88 -11.96 -36.81
C GLY A 24 35.48 -11.36 -36.82
N HIS A 25 34.53 -12.05 -37.46
CA HIS A 25 33.11 -11.86 -37.20
C HIS A 25 32.84 -12.16 -35.73
N THR A 26 32.84 -11.11 -34.92
CA THR A 26 32.39 -11.16 -33.54
C THR A 26 30.88 -11.32 -33.61
N ILE A 27 30.42 -12.55 -33.47
CA ILE A 27 29.04 -12.85 -33.11
C ILE A 27 28.84 -12.16 -31.78
N THR A 28 28.21 -10.99 -31.80
CA THR A 28 27.72 -10.33 -30.59
C THR A 28 26.61 -11.24 -30.07
N SER A 29 26.97 -12.13 -29.14
CA SER A 29 25.99 -12.84 -28.33
C SER A 29 25.17 -11.77 -27.62
N SER A 30 23.95 -11.57 -28.10
CA SER A 30 22.92 -10.87 -27.33
C SER A 30 22.93 -11.45 -25.91
N PRO A 31 22.99 -10.59 -24.86
CA PRO A 31 23.04 -11.09 -23.49
C PRO A 31 21.86 -12.06 -23.28
N PRO A 32 22.07 -13.17 -22.55
CA PRO A 32 21.02 -14.15 -22.33
C PRO A 32 19.81 -13.40 -21.79
N VAL A 33 18.68 -13.50 -22.50
CA VAL A 33 17.38 -13.01 -22.01
C VAL A 33 17.22 -13.63 -20.64
N ALA A 34 17.33 -12.82 -19.58
CA ALA A 34 17.21 -13.31 -18.22
C ALA A 34 15.93 -14.13 -18.14
N SER A 35 16.05 -15.43 -17.88
CA SER A 35 14.89 -16.32 -17.83
C SER A 35 13.89 -15.75 -16.83
N ALA A 36 12.63 -15.72 -17.22
CA ALA A 36 11.57 -15.22 -16.35
C ALA A 36 11.68 -15.91 -14.98
N PRO A 37 11.63 -15.16 -13.87
CA PRO A 37 11.56 -15.69 -12.52
C PRO A 37 10.69 -16.94 -12.43
N ALA A 38 11.29 -18.03 -11.95
CA ALA A 38 10.53 -19.18 -11.50
C ALA A 38 9.68 -18.73 -10.29
N GLU A 39 8.36 -18.78 -10.44
CA GLU A 39 7.39 -18.51 -9.37
C GLU A 39 7.27 -19.72 -8.42
N ASP A 40 8.42 -20.19 -7.93
CA ASP A 40 8.60 -21.41 -7.14
C ASP A 40 8.28 -21.21 -5.64
N TRP A 41 8.46 -22.25 -4.83
CA TRP A 41 8.26 -22.16 -3.38
C TRP A 41 9.08 -21.03 -2.72
N PHE A 42 10.29 -20.78 -3.22
CA PHE A 42 11.15 -19.71 -2.68
C PHE A 42 10.56 -18.31 -2.97
N ALA A 43 9.95 -18.11 -4.13
CA ALA A 43 9.17 -16.90 -4.43
C ALA A 43 8.01 -16.69 -3.43
N TRP A 44 7.29 -17.77 -3.05
CA TRP A 44 6.21 -17.69 -2.07
C TRP A 44 6.69 -17.42 -0.64
N LEU A 45 7.93 -17.79 -0.28
CA LEU A 45 8.53 -17.35 0.99
C LEU A 45 8.74 -15.83 1.03
N GLN A 46 8.97 -15.19 -0.11
CA GLN A 46 9.04 -13.72 -0.19
C GLN A 46 7.66 -13.10 0.06
N VAL A 47 6.60 -13.73 -0.44
CA VAL A 47 5.20 -13.34 -0.16
C VAL A 47 4.90 -13.46 1.33
N LEU A 48 5.36 -14.52 2.01
CA LEU A 48 5.22 -14.68 3.46
C LEU A 48 5.96 -13.58 4.23
N GLY A 49 7.19 -13.24 3.83
CA GLY A 49 7.94 -12.12 4.41
C GLY A 49 7.19 -10.79 4.24
N ALA A 50 6.72 -10.50 3.02
CA ALA A 50 5.93 -9.32 2.74
C ALA A 50 4.58 -9.30 3.47
N PHE A 51 3.95 -10.46 3.68
CA PHE A 51 2.74 -10.62 4.48
C PHE A 51 2.98 -10.21 5.92
N SER A 52 4.06 -10.71 6.53
CA SER A 52 4.50 -10.30 7.87
C SER A 52 4.76 -8.80 7.98
N LEU A 53 5.39 -8.19 6.98
CA LEU A 53 5.61 -6.74 6.97
C LEU A 53 4.29 -5.97 6.88
N ASN A 54 3.37 -6.37 6.01
CA ASN A 54 2.05 -5.73 5.89
C ASN A 54 1.21 -5.88 7.15
N LEU A 55 1.28 -7.03 7.81
CA LEU A 55 0.64 -7.29 9.09
C LEU A 55 1.11 -6.30 10.16
N ASN A 56 2.42 -6.07 10.26
CA ASN A 56 3.01 -5.20 11.28
C ASN A 56 3.05 -3.70 10.92
N THR A 57 2.72 -3.32 9.69
CA THR A 57 2.65 -1.90 9.29
C THR A 57 1.20 -1.48 9.17
N TRP A 58 0.57 -1.78 8.04
CA TRP A 58 -0.84 -1.46 7.78
C TRP A 58 -1.80 -2.13 8.76
N GLY A 59 -1.50 -3.34 9.24
CA GLY A 59 -2.38 -4.00 10.22
C GLY A 59 -2.44 -3.26 11.55
N LEU A 60 -1.30 -2.78 12.06
CA LEU A 60 -1.27 -1.91 13.25
C LEU A 60 -1.91 -0.55 12.98
N MET A 61 -1.68 0.01 11.79
CA MET A 61 -2.26 1.29 11.39
C MET A 61 -3.79 1.22 11.32
N ASN A 62 -4.34 0.12 10.80
CA ASN A 62 -5.77 -0.17 10.80
C ASN A 62 -6.30 -0.38 12.22
N ALA A 63 -5.49 -0.93 13.13
CA ALA A 63 -5.86 -1.13 14.52
C ALA A 63 -5.93 0.17 15.35
N PHE A 64 -5.43 1.30 14.82
CA PHE A 64 -5.42 2.58 15.51
C PHE A 64 -6.81 3.03 15.98
N GLY A 65 -7.90 2.66 15.29
CA GLY A 65 -9.27 3.04 15.70
C GLY A 65 -9.62 2.60 17.14
N VAL A 66 -9.13 1.45 17.59
CA VAL A 66 -9.33 1.00 18.98
C VAL A 66 -8.49 1.82 19.96
N PHE A 67 -7.26 2.16 19.59
CA PHE A 67 -6.41 3.05 20.40
C PHE A 67 -7.00 4.46 20.48
N GLN A 68 -7.47 5.03 19.37
CA GLN A 68 -8.18 6.31 19.31
C GLN A 68 -9.35 6.33 20.32
N THR A 69 -10.18 5.29 20.30
CA THR A 69 -11.32 5.17 21.21
C THR A 69 -10.87 5.11 22.67
N PHE A 70 -9.89 4.25 22.99
CA PHE A 70 -9.35 4.14 24.35
C PHE A 70 -8.68 5.43 24.84
N TYR A 71 -7.94 6.12 23.98
CA TYR A 71 -7.34 7.41 24.33
C TYR A 71 -8.38 8.47 24.60
N GLN A 72 -9.45 8.52 23.81
CA GLN A 72 -10.50 9.50 23.99
C GLN A 72 -11.35 9.24 25.25
N LEU A 73 -11.57 7.97 25.61
CA LEU A 73 -12.43 7.60 26.74
C LEU A 73 -11.67 7.53 28.07
N ASP A 74 -10.42 7.05 28.05
CA ASP A 74 -9.67 6.72 29.26
C ASP A 74 -8.38 7.54 29.39
N LEU A 75 -7.35 7.24 28.58
CA LEU A 75 -5.98 7.71 28.82
C LEU A 75 -5.79 9.22 28.61
N LEU A 76 -6.43 9.79 27.59
CA LEU A 76 -6.27 11.17 27.13
C LEU A 76 -7.62 11.90 27.06
N SER A 77 -8.53 11.58 27.99
CA SER A 77 -9.90 12.14 28.04
C SER A 77 -9.99 13.67 28.10
N SER A 78 -8.89 14.35 28.46
CA SER A 78 -8.77 15.81 28.44
C SER A 78 -8.44 16.41 27.06
N LYS A 79 -8.12 15.59 26.06
CA LYS A 79 -7.77 16.02 24.69
C LYS A 79 -8.95 15.91 23.75
N SER A 80 -9.01 16.80 22.77
CA SER A 80 -10.03 16.73 21.73
C SER A 80 -9.81 15.52 20.83
N SER A 81 -10.88 15.00 20.22
CA SER A 81 -10.75 13.88 19.25
C SER A 81 -9.82 14.25 18.08
N ALA A 82 -9.82 15.54 17.68
CA ALA A 82 -8.93 16.07 16.65
C ALA A 82 -7.45 15.98 17.08
N ASP A 83 -7.11 16.37 18.32
CA ASP A 83 -5.75 16.27 18.85
C ASP A 83 -5.27 14.82 18.87
N ILE A 84 -6.10 13.89 19.35
CA ILE A 84 -5.73 12.47 19.42
C ILE A 84 -5.56 11.89 17.99
N SER A 85 -6.40 12.31 17.04
CA SER A 85 -6.34 11.83 15.66
C SER A 85 -5.03 12.16 14.94
N TRP A 86 -4.29 13.19 15.39
CA TRP A 86 -2.96 13.51 14.88
C TRP A 86 -1.94 12.38 15.11
N ILE A 87 -2.13 11.54 16.12
CA ILE A 87 -1.23 10.42 16.41
C ILE A 87 -1.28 9.44 15.23
N GLY A 88 -2.47 8.96 14.87
CA GLY A 88 -2.65 8.00 13.77
C GLY A 88 -2.37 8.59 12.39
N SER A 89 -2.76 9.85 12.15
CA SER A 89 -2.53 10.51 10.86
C SER A 89 -1.04 10.81 10.63
N THR A 90 -0.31 11.23 11.67
CA THR A 90 1.15 11.42 11.61
C THR A 90 1.88 10.09 11.43
N GLN A 91 1.43 9.03 12.09
CA GLN A 91 1.97 7.68 11.89
C GLN A 91 1.87 7.25 10.42
N SER A 92 0.68 7.43 9.84
CA SER A 92 0.41 7.11 8.43
C SER A 92 1.24 7.98 7.48
N PHE A 93 1.33 9.28 7.76
CA PHE A 93 2.14 10.22 6.99
C PHE A 93 3.62 9.85 6.97
N LEU A 94 4.20 9.56 8.14
CA LEU A 94 5.62 9.20 8.24
C LEU A 94 5.92 7.87 7.54
N MET A 95 5.00 6.90 7.61
CA MET A 95 5.11 5.67 6.82
C MET A 95 5.29 6.00 5.34
N PHE A 96 4.43 6.85 4.79
CA PHE A 96 4.47 7.24 3.38
C PHE A 96 5.66 8.13 3.02
N LEU A 97 6.03 9.08 3.88
CA LEU A 97 7.13 10.01 3.64
C LEU A 97 8.48 9.30 3.64
N VAL A 98 8.74 8.48 4.66
CA VAL A 98 10.01 7.72 4.78
C VAL A 98 10.13 6.69 3.66
N SER A 99 9.01 6.16 3.18
CA SER A 99 8.97 5.24 2.04
C SER A 99 9.64 5.81 0.78
N VAL A 100 9.63 7.13 0.58
CA VAL A 100 10.34 7.80 -0.54
C VAL A 100 11.84 7.50 -0.52
N ILE A 101 12.42 7.46 0.67
CA ILE A 101 13.86 7.27 0.88
C ILE A 101 14.16 5.77 1.02
N ALA A 102 13.25 5.00 1.61
CA ALA A 102 13.36 3.56 1.77
C ALA A 102 13.55 2.84 0.43
N GLY A 103 12.84 3.24 -0.64
CA GLY A 103 12.97 2.65 -1.98
C GLY A 103 14.41 2.67 -2.51
N PRO A 104 15.02 3.86 -2.68
CA PRO A 104 16.43 4.00 -3.07
C PRO A 104 17.40 3.19 -2.21
N ILE A 105 17.16 3.08 -0.90
CA ILE A 105 18.00 2.28 0.01
C ILE A 105 17.90 0.79 -0.31
N VAL A 106 16.71 0.28 -0.61
CA VAL A 106 16.51 -1.11 -1.07
C VAL A 106 17.20 -1.33 -2.42
N ASP A 107 17.04 -0.40 -3.35
CA ASP A 107 17.63 -0.47 -4.68
C ASP A 107 19.17 -0.40 -4.64
N ALA A 108 19.74 0.30 -3.66
CA ALA A 108 21.18 0.33 -3.38
C ALA A 108 21.71 -0.96 -2.71
N GLY A 109 20.85 -1.94 -2.44
CA GLY A 109 21.23 -3.24 -1.88
C GLY A 109 21.19 -3.33 -0.36
N HIS A 110 20.71 -2.31 0.35
CA HIS A 110 20.68 -2.26 1.81
C HIS A 110 19.38 -2.80 2.43
N LEU A 111 18.74 -3.78 1.78
CA LEU A 111 17.47 -4.38 2.21
C LEU A 111 17.50 -4.84 3.68
N LYS A 112 18.50 -5.64 4.07
CA LYS A 112 18.55 -6.25 5.41
C LYS A 112 18.71 -5.20 6.51
N SER A 113 19.56 -4.20 6.30
CA SER A 113 19.76 -3.09 7.24
C SER A 113 18.48 -2.27 7.42
N LEU A 114 17.76 -2.01 6.32
CA LEU A 114 16.50 -1.29 6.36
C LEU A 114 15.40 -2.07 7.09
N LEU A 115 15.30 -3.38 6.85
CA LEU A 115 14.37 -4.26 7.57
C LEU A 115 14.71 -4.32 9.06
N ALA A 116 15.99 -4.40 9.42
CA ALA A 116 16.42 -4.43 10.82
C ALA A 116 16.07 -3.12 11.55
N LEU A 117 16.37 -1.97 10.94
CA LEU A 117 16.03 -0.66 11.49
C LEU A 117 14.52 -0.48 11.64
N GLY A 118 13.76 -0.78 10.58
CA GLY A 118 12.31 -0.65 10.59
C GLY A 118 11.64 -1.55 11.64
N SER A 119 12.15 -2.78 11.78
CA SER A 119 11.66 -3.73 12.79
C SER A 119 11.95 -3.25 14.20
N PHE A 120 13.19 -2.80 14.46
CA PHE A 120 13.58 -2.25 15.75
C PHE A 120 12.70 -1.07 16.14
N LEU A 121 12.54 -0.07 15.26
CA LEU A 121 11.73 1.12 15.54
C LEU A 121 10.27 0.77 15.81
N THR A 122 9.70 -0.17 15.05
CA THR A 122 8.31 -0.60 15.24
C THR A 122 8.11 -1.28 16.59
N ILE A 123 8.98 -2.23 16.94
CA ILE A 123 8.92 -2.97 18.21
C ILE A 123 9.17 -2.02 19.39
N PHE A 124 10.22 -1.20 19.29
CA PHE A 124 10.58 -0.24 20.32
C PHE A 124 9.46 0.79 20.54
N GLY A 125 8.91 1.36 19.47
CA GLY A 125 7.79 2.30 19.57
C GLY A 125 6.56 1.70 20.24
N MET A 126 6.23 0.44 19.96
CA MET A 126 5.12 -0.24 20.61
C MET A 126 5.38 -0.53 22.10
N PHE A 127 6.60 -0.95 22.46
CA PHE A 127 6.98 -1.09 23.86
C PHE A 127 6.97 0.24 24.61
N MET A 128 7.45 1.32 24.00
CA MET A 128 7.41 2.65 24.61
C MET A 128 5.97 3.16 24.77
N THR A 129 5.09 2.87 23.80
CA THR A 129 3.66 3.18 23.89
C THR A 129 3.03 2.55 25.13
N SER A 130 3.46 1.33 25.52
CA SER A 130 2.97 0.65 26.73
C SER A 130 3.28 1.35 28.06
N LEU A 131 4.22 2.30 28.06
CA LEU A 131 4.66 3.05 29.23
C LEU A 131 4.08 4.47 29.28
N CYS A 132 3.37 4.88 28.23
CA CYS A 132 2.91 6.26 28.08
C CYS A 132 1.71 6.55 28.98
N SER A 133 1.72 7.74 29.59
CA SER A 133 0.61 8.29 30.38
C SER A 133 0.13 9.65 29.88
N THR A 134 0.87 10.29 28.97
CA THR A 134 0.57 11.65 28.47
C THR A 134 0.64 11.73 26.95
N TYR A 135 -0.08 12.70 26.37
CA TYR A 135 -0.25 12.83 24.92
C TYR A 135 1.09 12.87 24.15
N TRP A 136 2.04 13.70 24.58
CA TRP A 136 3.33 13.87 23.90
C TRP A 136 4.19 12.59 23.93
N GLN A 137 4.08 11.76 24.98
CA GLN A 137 4.75 10.46 25.04
C GLN A 137 4.15 9.51 24.00
N VAL A 138 2.82 9.42 23.93
CA VAL A 138 2.12 8.59 22.93
C VAL A 138 2.44 9.06 21.51
N PHE A 139 2.43 10.39 21.28
CA PHE A 139 2.76 10.96 19.98
C PHE A 139 4.19 10.59 19.54
N LEU A 140 5.18 10.70 20.42
CA LEU A 140 6.56 10.34 20.08
C LEU A 140 6.75 8.83 19.87
N ALA A 141 6.18 8.00 20.74
CA ALA A 141 6.33 6.55 20.69
C ALA A 141 5.54 5.92 19.54
N GLN A 142 4.27 6.25 19.42
CA GLN A 142 3.35 5.62 18.48
C GLN A 142 3.35 6.33 17.11
N ALA A 143 3.26 7.66 17.09
CA ALA A 143 3.18 8.37 15.81
C ALA A 143 4.54 8.44 15.13
N VAL A 144 5.54 9.01 15.82
CA VAL A 144 6.85 9.27 15.24
C VAL A 144 7.68 7.98 15.11
N THR A 145 7.96 7.32 16.23
CA THR A 145 8.90 6.19 16.24
C THR A 145 8.38 5.01 15.42
N MET A 146 7.13 4.59 15.62
CA MET A 146 6.56 3.52 14.80
C MET A 146 6.31 3.98 13.35
N GLY A 147 5.90 5.23 13.10
CA GLY A 147 5.70 5.74 11.73
C GLY A 147 6.98 5.71 10.90
N LEU A 148 8.12 6.10 11.48
CA LEU A 148 9.43 5.94 10.85
C LEU A 148 9.75 4.47 10.58
N GLY A 149 9.50 3.60 11.57
CA GLY A 149 9.66 2.15 11.42
C GLY A 149 8.82 1.57 10.28
N PHE A 150 7.55 1.97 10.19
CA PHE A 150 6.63 1.54 9.13
C PHE A 150 7.13 1.96 7.76
N GLY A 151 7.66 3.17 7.61
CA GLY A 151 8.17 3.63 6.31
C GLY A 151 9.41 2.88 5.84
N CYS A 152 10.26 2.43 6.77
CA CYS A 152 11.37 1.52 6.44
C CYS A 152 10.90 0.14 5.98
N LEU A 153 9.78 -0.36 6.53
CA LEU A 153 9.26 -1.71 6.26
C LEU A 153 8.28 -1.78 5.09
N TYR A 154 7.57 -0.69 4.78
CA TYR A 154 6.49 -0.69 3.81
C TYR A 154 6.97 -0.98 2.39
N VAL A 155 7.96 -0.24 1.88
CA VAL A 155 8.44 -0.37 0.48
C VAL A 155 9.11 -1.71 0.18
N PRO A 156 9.94 -2.29 1.07
CA PRO A 156 10.51 -3.61 0.86
C PRO A 156 9.49 -4.69 0.47
N ALA A 157 8.29 -4.68 1.06
CA ALA A 157 7.27 -5.71 0.81
C ALA A 157 6.88 -5.82 -0.68
N PRO A 158 6.27 -4.80 -1.32
CA PRO A 158 5.94 -4.86 -2.74
C PRO A 158 7.18 -4.91 -3.64
N THR A 159 8.27 -4.20 -3.30
CA THR A 159 9.48 -4.20 -4.12
C THR A 159 10.05 -5.60 -4.28
N ILE A 160 10.21 -6.34 -3.19
CA ILE A 160 10.77 -7.70 -3.25
C ILE A 160 9.79 -8.65 -3.92
N VAL A 161 8.49 -8.62 -3.61
CA VAL A 161 7.50 -9.50 -4.26
C VAL A 161 7.49 -9.30 -5.78
N SER A 162 7.58 -8.06 -6.26
CA SER A 162 7.59 -7.76 -7.71
C SER A 162 8.80 -8.34 -8.46
N GLN A 163 9.91 -8.60 -7.77
CA GLN A 163 11.11 -9.15 -8.40
C GLN A 163 11.04 -10.67 -8.63
N TYR A 164 10.10 -11.36 -7.99
CA TYR A 164 9.95 -12.82 -8.07
C TYR A 164 8.75 -13.26 -8.92
N PHE A 165 7.79 -12.38 -9.18
CA PHE A 165 6.56 -12.70 -9.89
C PHE A 165 6.38 -11.84 -11.13
N HIS A 166 6.01 -12.46 -12.25
CA HIS A 166 5.68 -11.77 -13.50
C HIS A 166 4.28 -12.08 -14.00
N ALA A 167 3.89 -13.35 -14.01
CA ALA A 167 2.57 -13.76 -14.49
C ALA A 167 1.51 -13.62 -13.41
N ARG A 168 1.91 -13.76 -12.13
CA ARG A 168 1.00 -13.71 -10.98
C ARG A 168 1.31 -12.55 -10.04
N THR A 169 1.84 -11.43 -10.56
CA THR A 169 2.30 -10.31 -9.74
C THR A 169 1.17 -9.70 -8.91
N ALA A 170 -0.02 -9.41 -9.47
CA ALA A 170 -1.09 -8.83 -8.67
C ALA A 170 -1.67 -9.83 -7.66
N LEU A 171 -1.70 -11.13 -7.97
CA LEU A 171 -2.08 -12.16 -7.01
C LEU A 171 -1.09 -12.23 -5.83
N ALA A 172 0.22 -12.23 -6.10
CA ALA A 172 1.25 -12.26 -5.06
C ALA A 172 1.25 -10.97 -4.21
N MET A 173 1.01 -9.81 -4.83
CA MET A 173 0.81 -8.53 -4.15
C MET A 173 -0.46 -8.55 -3.29
N GLY A 174 -1.57 -9.04 -3.82
CA GLY A 174 -2.82 -9.23 -3.09
C GLY A 174 -2.64 -10.14 -1.87
N ALA A 175 -1.99 -11.30 -2.07
CA ALA A 175 -1.70 -12.27 -1.01
C ALA A 175 -0.82 -11.69 0.10
N SER A 176 0.27 -11.00 -0.24
CA SER A 176 1.10 -10.32 0.77
C SER A 176 0.34 -9.18 1.46
N SER A 177 -0.47 -8.41 0.73
CA SER A 177 -1.27 -7.34 1.31
C SER A 177 -2.36 -7.84 2.27
N ALA A 178 -2.79 -9.11 2.17
CA ALA A 178 -3.77 -9.70 3.09
C ALA A 178 -3.30 -9.68 4.55
N GLY A 179 -1.97 -9.62 4.78
CA GLY A 179 -1.40 -9.48 6.12
C GLY A 179 -1.90 -8.24 6.85
N SER A 180 -2.08 -7.12 6.14
CA SER A 180 -2.66 -5.88 6.69
C SER A 180 -4.06 -6.10 7.25
N ALA A 181 -4.93 -6.77 6.50
CA ALA A 181 -6.29 -7.02 6.93
C ALA A 181 -6.33 -7.99 8.12
N LEU A 182 -5.48 -9.02 8.11
CA LEU A 182 -5.36 -9.94 9.24
C LEU A 182 -4.83 -9.22 10.51
N GLY A 183 -3.82 -8.35 10.38
CA GLY A 183 -3.35 -7.53 11.50
C GLY A 183 -4.44 -6.59 12.04
N GLY A 184 -5.23 -5.97 11.14
CA GLY A 184 -6.39 -5.15 11.49
C GLY A 184 -7.55 -5.92 12.12
N ILE A 185 -7.52 -7.26 12.12
CA ILE A 185 -8.44 -8.13 12.86
C ILE A 185 -7.82 -8.52 14.21
N ILE A 186 -6.58 -9.03 14.18
CA ILE A 186 -5.91 -9.61 15.35
C ILE A 186 -5.64 -8.55 16.42
N TYR A 187 -5.02 -7.41 16.07
CA TYR A 187 -4.59 -6.44 17.09
C TYR A 187 -5.76 -5.75 17.80
N PRO A 188 -6.84 -5.31 17.12
CA PRO A 188 -8.03 -4.80 17.78
C PRO A 188 -8.64 -5.78 18.77
N ILE A 189 -8.82 -7.05 18.37
CA ILE A 189 -9.38 -8.10 19.24
C ILE A 189 -8.51 -8.27 20.49
N ILE A 190 -7.20 -8.41 20.31
CA ILE A 190 -6.26 -8.58 21.43
C ILE A 190 -6.36 -7.38 22.38
N PHE A 191 -6.33 -6.16 21.86
CA PHE A 191 -6.39 -4.96 22.70
C PHE A 191 -7.73 -4.87 23.44
N THR A 192 -8.87 -5.01 22.75
CA THR A 192 -10.20 -4.88 23.36
C THR A 192 -10.48 -5.92 24.46
N HIS A 193 -9.95 -7.14 24.34
CA HIS A 193 -10.15 -8.18 25.36
C HIS A 193 -9.13 -8.13 26.50
N LEU A 194 -7.86 -7.82 26.19
CA LEU A 194 -6.81 -7.80 27.19
C LEU A 194 -6.75 -6.49 27.97
N GLN A 195 -7.02 -5.34 27.34
CA GLN A 195 -6.92 -4.04 28.02
C GLN A 195 -7.79 -3.96 29.29
N PRO A 196 -9.06 -4.42 29.32
CA PRO A 196 -9.86 -4.42 30.55
C PRO A 196 -9.37 -5.41 31.60
N SER A 197 -8.73 -6.51 31.17
CA SER A 197 -8.38 -7.64 32.04
C SER A 197 -7.01 -7.48 32.70
N ILE A 198 -6.02 -6.98 31.95
CA ILE A 198 -4.61 -6.88 32.39
C ILE A 198 -4.05 -5.45 32.27
N GLY A 199 -4.88 -4.48 31.90
CA GLY A 199 -4.52 -3.08 31.78
C GLY A 199 -3.83 -2.71 30.46
N PHE A 200 -3.77 -1.41 30.18
CA PHE A 200 -3.22 -0.83 28.95
C PHE A 200 -1.76 -1.26 28.68
N GLY A 201 -0.89 -1.16 29.69
CA GLY A 201 0.53 -1.44 29.52
C GLY A 201 0.79 -2.89 29.10
N TRP A 202 0.21 -3.87 29.80
CA TRP A 202 0.42 -5.27 29.44
C TRP A 202 -0.29 -5.68 28.14
N ALA A 203 -1.51 -5.19 27.88
CA ALA A 203 -2.18 -5.44 26.60
C ALA A 203 -1.34 -4.95 25.41
N THR A 204 -0.76 -3.76 25.52
CA THR A 204 0.13 -3.18 24.50
C THR A 204 1.44 -3.98 24.35
N ARG A 205 2.01 -4.50 25.44
CA ARG A 205 3.20 -5.37 25.39
C ARG A 205 2.94 -6.72 24.72
N VAL A 206 1.77 -7.32 24.95
CA VAL A 206 1.37 -8.55 24.25
C VAL A 206 1.39 -8.33 22.74
N ILE A 207 0.83 -7.20 22.27
CA ILE A 207 0.90 -6.83 20.85
C ILE A 207 2.36 -6.64 20.41
N ALA A 208 3.21 -5.98 21.21
CA ALA A 208 4.64 -5.81 20.92
C ALA A 208 5.39 -7.15 20.77
N PHE A 209 5.10 -8.15 21.60
CA PHE A 209 5.68 -9.50 21.47
C PHE A 209 5.23 -10.23 20.20
N ILE A 210 3.97 -10.06 19.79
CA ILE A 210 3.46 -10.61 18.52
C ILE A 210 4.17 -9.95 17.34
N ILE A 211 4.35 -8.64 17.38
CA ILE A 211 5.11 -7.89 16.37
C ILE A 211 6.55 -8.41 16.29
N LEU A 212 7.22 -8.58 17.44
CA LEU A 212 8.57 -9.14 17.51
C LEU A 212 8.64 -10.51 16.82
N ALA A 213 7.73 -11.43 17.15
CA ALA A 213 7.70 -12.77 16.58
C ALA A 213 7.43 -12.76 15.06
N THR A 214 6.47 -11.94 14.62
CA THR A 214 6.04 -11.89 13.22
C THR A 214 6.99 -11.12 12.31
N LEU A 215 7.92 -10.32 12.84
CA LEU A 215 9.00 -9.65 12.10
C LEU A 215 10.28 -10.49 11.96
N ILE A 216 10.39 -11.66 12.62
CA ILE A 216 11.51 -12.60 12.40
C ILE A 216 11.52 -13.15 10.96
N PRO A 217 10.41 -13.65 10.38
CA PRO A 217 10.38 -14.17 9.01
C PRO A 217 10.92 -13.20 7.95
N PRO A 218 10.52 -11.91 7.86
CA PRO A 218 11.06 -11.02 6.83
C PRO A 218 12.57 -10.78 6.98
N LEU A 219 13.10 -10.73 8.22
CA LEU A 219 14.54 -10.60 8.46
C LEU A 219 15.33 -11.82 7.97
N GLY A 220 14.79 -13.03 8.13
CA GLY A 220 15.44 -14.26 7.65
C GLY A 220 15.24 -14.49 6.14
N LEU A 221 13.99 -14.43 5.68
CA LEU A 221 13.55 -14.95 4.38
C LEU A 221 13.71 -13.95 3.22
N MET A 222 13.52 -12.64 3.46
CA MET A 222 13.43 -11.69 2.35
C MET A 222 14.78 -11.43 1.69
N LYS A 223 14.85 -11.58 0.37
CA LYS A 223 16.08 -11.41 -0.41
C LYS A 223 15.83 -10.66 -1.72
N ALA A 224 16.59 -9.58 -1.94
CA ALA A 224 16.59 -8.88 -3.22
C ALA A 224 17.19 -9.77 -4.32
N ARG A 225 16.51 -9.82 -5.47
CA ARG A 225 16.96 -10.54 -6.67
C ARG A 225 17.64 -9.61 -7.66
N SER A 226 17.23 -8.34 -7.70
CA SER A 226 17.82 -7.34 -8.59
C SER A 226 19.21 -6.93 -8.10
N PRO A 227 20.18 -6.71 -9.02
CA PRO A 227 21.48 -6.20 -8.64
C PRO A 227 21.36 -4.79 -8.05
N PRO A 228 22.24 -4.42 -7.09
CA PRO A 228 22.26 -3.08 -6.53
C PRO A 228 22.45 -2.02 -7.62
N THR A 229 21.70 -0.94 -7.53
CA THR A 229 21.83 0.22 -8.42
C THR A 229 22.35 1.43 -7.64
N THR A 230 23.28 2.17 -8.24
CA THR A 230 23.92 3.34 -7.60
C THR A 230 23.37 4.67 -8.09
N ASN A 231 22.61 4.67 -9.19
CA ASN A 231 22.02 5.87 -9.79
C ASN A 231 20.55 6.02 -9.40
N TYR A 232 20.30 6.59 -8.21
CA TYR A 232 18.94 6.92 -7.78
C TYR A 232 18.68 8.42 -7.84
N LYS A 233 17.46 8.77 -8.26
CA LYS A 233 16.92 10.13 -8.13
C LYS A 233 15.71 10.07 -7.22
N LEU A 234 15.70 10.89 -6.17
CA LEU A 234 14.56 11.00 -5.26
C LEU A 234 13.33 11.63 -5.91
N LEU A 235 13.54 12.36 -7.01
CA LEU A 235 12.50 13.11 -7.69
C LEU A 235 12.62 12.94 -9.20
N ASP A 236 11.52 12.53 -9.83
CA ASP A 236 11.38 12.50 -11.28
C ASP A 236 10.63 13.76 -11.73
N SER A 237 11.36 14.80 -12.16
CA SER A 237 10.75 16.06 -12.61
C SER A 237 9.80 15.86 -13.79
N SER A 238 9.95 14.79 -14.58
CA SER A 238 9.03 14.49 -15.69
C SER A 238 7.64 14.06 -15.19
N ALA A 239 7.53 13.56 -13.97
CA ALA A 239 6.26 13.14 -13.38
C ALA A 239 5.30 14.32 -13.21
N PHE A 240 5.81 15.54 -12.98
CA PHE A 240 5.00 16.76 -12.90
C PHE A 240 4.46 17.25 -14.25
N LYS A 241 4.88 16.62 -15.36
CA LYS A 241 4.37 16.91 -16.71
C LYS A 241 3.57 15.74 -17.29
N ASP A 242 3.48 14.63 -16.57
CA ASP A 242 2.79 13.41 -17.00
C ASP A 242 1.33 13.45 -16.51
N THR A 243 0.44 14.02 -17.34
CA THR A 243 -0.96 14.27 -16.97
C THR A 243 -1.70 13.04 -16.45
N PRO A 244 -1.64 11.85 -17.10
CA PRO A 244 -2.23 10.63 -16.54
C PRO A 244 -1.73 10.28 -15.14
N TYR A 245 -0.43 10.44 -14.89
CA TYR A 245 0.17 10.17 -13.58
C TYR A 245 -0.29 11.17 -12.51
N ILE A 246 -0.38 12.46 -12.85
CA ILE A 246 -0.87 13.51 -11.94
C ILE A 246 -2.33 13.26 -11.57
N LEU A 247 -3.17 12.94 -12.56
CA LEU A 247 -4.57 12.60 -12.33
C LEU A 247 -4.70 11.34 -11.47
N LEU A 248 -3.91 10.29 -11.73
CA LEU A 248 -3.90 9.11 -10.87
C LEU A 248 -3.55 9.50 -9.43
N ASN A 249 -2.52 10.32 -9.23
CA ASN A 249 -2.10 10.78 -7.91
C ASN A 249 -3.19 11.57 -7.17
N LEU A 250 -3.84 12.51 -7.84
CA LEU A 250 -4.97 13.25 -7.28
C LEU A 250 -6.13 12.33 -6.91
N GLY A 251 -6.45 11.37 -7.79
CA GLY A 251 -7.44 10.33 -7.51
C GLY A 251 -7.10 9.49 -6.28
N LEU A 252 -5.84 9.07 -6.16
CA LEU A 252 -5.35 8.33 -4.99
C LEU A 252 -5.43 9.17 -3.72
N ILE A 253 -5.01 10.45 -3.75
CA ILE A 253 -5.11 11.35 -2.59
C ILE A 253 -6.55 11.41 -2.09
N PHE A 254 -7.52 11.74 -2.95
CA PHE A 254 -8.92 11.86 -2.54
C PHE A 254 -9.49 10.52 -2.07
N GLY A 255 -9.16 9.43 -2.75
CA GLY A 255 -9.63 8.09 -2.40
C GLY A 255 -9.10 7.64 -1.04
N PHE A 256 -7.81 7.82 -0.78
CA PHE A 256 -7.21 7.50 0.51
C PHE A 256 -7.77 8.38 1.63
N MET A 257 -7.93 9.68 1.42
CA MET A 257 -8.57 10.55 2.40
C MET A 257 -9.99 10.07 2.75
N GLY A 258 -10.85 9.85 1.75
CA GLY A 258 -12.23 9.44 1.97
C GLY A 258 -12.36 8.06 2.61
N PHE A 259 -11.56 7.09 2.17
CA PHE A 259 -11.66 5.72 2.69
C PHE A 259 -11.23 5.63 4.16
N TYR A 260 -10.12 6.27 4.52
CA TYR A 260 -9.47 6.14 5.82
C TYR A 260 -10.32 6.66 6.98
N ILE A 261 -11.02 7.77 6.78
CA ILE A 261 -11.81 8.40 7.85
C ILE A 261 -12.87 7.43 8.37
N ILE A 262 -13.54 6.69 7.49
CA ILE A 262 -14.54 5.71 7.91
C ILE A 262 -13.91 4.61 8.76
N PHE A 263 -12.69 4.14 8.45
CA PHE A 263 -12.00 3.14 9.29
C PHE A 263 -11.80 3.65 10.72
N TYR A 264 -11.40 4.91 10.87
CA TYR A 264 -11.14 5.50 12.18
C TYR A 264 -12.42 5.80 12.98
N TYR A 265 -13.50 6.20 12.31
CA TYR A 265 -14.69 6.71 12.99
C TYR A 265 -15.89 5.73 13.02
N ILE A 266 -15.85 4.59 12.32
CA ILE A 266 -17.02 3.69 12.23
C ILE A 266 -17.53 3.19 13.59
N GLN A 267 -16.62 2.88 14.52
CA GLN A 267 -16.98 2.41 15.86
C GLN A 267 -17.68 3.52 16.64
N LEU A 268 -17.13 4.74 16.58
CA LEU A 268 -17.69 5.92 17.22
C LEU A 268 -19.05 6.31 16.62
N TYR A 269 -19.18 6.26 15.28
CA TYR A 269 -20.45 6.47 14.57
C TYR A 269 -21.52 5.48 15.05
N ALA A 270 -21.18 4.20 15.15
CA ALA A 270 -22.13 3.18 15.57
C ALA A 270 -22.64 3.41 17.00
N LEU A 271 -21.78 3.84 17.92
CA LEU A 271 -22.14 4.12 19.30
C LEU A 271 -22.99 5.40 19.45
N GLN A 272 -22.76 6.42 18.62
CA GLN A 272 -23.42 7.73 18.75
C GLN A 272 -24.70 7.86 17.90
N GLU A 273 -24.73 7.27 16.70
CA GLU A 273 -25.77 7.56 15.69
C GLU A 273 -26.73 6.40 15.43
N THR A 274 -26.53 5.25 16.08
CA THR A 274 -27.30 4.03 15.81
C THR A 274 -27.73 3.32 17.07
N ARG A 275 -28.73 2.43 16.97
CA ARG A 275 -29.23 1.61 18.09
C ARG A 275 -28.45 0.30 18.25
N THR A 276 -27.17 0.32 17.91
CA THR A 276 -26.31 -0.87 17.87
C THR A 276 -25.79 -1.19 19.27
N SER A 277 -25.65 -2.47 19.61
CA SER A 277 -25.04 -2.87 20.88
C SER A 277 -23.56 -2.52 20.91
N SER A 278 -23.02 -2.16 22.08
CA SER A 278 -21.60 -1.83 22.24
C SER A 278 -20.68 -2.98 21.80
N LEU A 279 -21.17 -4.22 21.93
CA LEU A 279 -20.48 -5.41 21.43
C LEU A 279 -20.36 -5.39 19.90
N VAL A 280 -21.44 -5.15 19.16
CA VAL A 280 -21.36 -5.11 17.69
C VAL A 280 -20.50 -3.94 17.24
N ALA A 281 -20.67 -2.77 17.87
CA ALA A 281 -19.90 -1.57 17.53
C ALA A 281 -18.39 -1.79 17.65
N SER A 282 -17.91 -2.48 18.70
CA SER A 282 -16.48 -2.76 18.88
C SER A 282 -15.91 -3.69 17.81
N TYR A 283 -16.71 -4.58 17.23
CA TYR A 283 -16.30 -5.48 16.15
C TYR A 283 -16.42 -4.88 14.74
N LEU A 284 -17.04 -3.71 14.52
CA LEU A 284 -17.24 -3.19 13.15
C LEU A 284 -15.93 -2.99 12.38
N LEU A 285 -14.88 -2.47 13.02
CA LEU A 285 -13.57 -2.32 12.39
C LEU A 285 -12.95 -3.68 12.01
N VAL A 286 -13.15 -4.69 12.87
CA VAL A 286 -12.73 -6.07 12.59
C VAL A 286 -13.50 -6.61 11.37
N ILE A 287 -14.80 -6.37 11.30
CA ILE A 287 -15.66 -6.79 10.18
C ILE A 287 -15.27 -6.08 8.88
N ILE A 288 -14.94 -4.79 8.91
CA ILE A 288 -14.40 -4.06 7.75
C ILE A 288 -13.10 -4.71 7.28
N ASN A 289 -12.16 -4.99 8.19
CA ASN A 289 -10.90 -5.63 7.82
C ASN A 289 -11.14 -7.05 7.26
N ALA A 290 -12.08 -7.81 7.82
CA ALA A 290 -12.49 -9.11 7.30
C ALA A 290 -13.06 -9.01 5.88
N GLY A 291 -13.92 -8.04 5.61
CA GLY A 291 -14.42 -7.75 4.26
C GLY A 291 -13.32 -7.33 3.28
N SER A 292 -12.26 -6.69 3.77
CA SER A 292 -11.14 -6.24 2.94
C SER A 292 -10.23 -7.37 2.44
N LEU A 293 -10.21 -8.54 3.10
CA LEU A 293 -9.44 -9.71 2.65
C LEU A 293 -9.84 -10.15 1.23
N PRO A 294 -11.11 -10.50 0.95
CA PRO A 294 -11.52 -10.82 -0.42
C PRO A 294 -11.41 -9.62 -1.36
N GLY A 295 -11.58 -8.39 -0.85
CA GLY A 295 -11.40 -7.15 -1.62
C GLY A 295 -9.98 -6.97 -2.16
N ARG A 296 -8.96 -7.41 -1.44
CA ARG A 296 -7.56 -7.34 -1.89
C ARG A 296 -7.20 -8.42 -2.90
N LEU A 297 -7.82 -9.59 -2.80
CA LEU A 297 -7.49 -10.76 -3.63
C LEU A 297 -8.28 -10.80 -4.94
N ILE A 298 -9.61 -10.66 -4.87
CA ILE A 298 -10.50 -10.88 -6.02
C ILE A 298 -10.33 -9.75 -7.06
N PRO A 299 -10.52 -8.46 -6.72
CA PRO A 299 -10.17 -7.34 -7.59
C PRO A 299 -8.72 -7.35 -8.07
N GLY A 300 -7.77 -7.79 -7.25
CA GLY A 300 -6.36 -7.97 -7.63
C GLY A 300 -6.19 -8.93 -8.82
N TYR A 301 -6.87 -10.08 -8.77
CA TYR A 301 -6.90 -11.03 -9.88
C TYR A 301 -7.50 -10.46 -11.16
N TYR A 302 -8.55 -9.65 -11.05
CA TYR A 302 -9.16 -9.00 -12.22
C TYR A 302 -8.32 -7.82 -12.74
N ALA A 303 -7.54 -7.14 -11.90
CA ALA A 303 -6.68 -6.04 -12.30
C ALA A 303 -5.65 -6.47 -13.35
N ASP A 304 -5.16 -7.71 -13.29
CA ASP A 304 -4.27 -8.28 -14.31
C ASP A 304 -4.95 -8.46 -15.68
N ARG A 305 -6.28 -8.52 -15.74
CA ARG A 305 -7.06 -8.78 -16.97
C ARG A 305 -7.68 -7.52 -17.57
N ILE A 306 -8.25 -6.67 -16.73
CA ILE A 306 -8.99 -5.48 -17.17
C ILE A 306 -8.27 -4.17 -16.84
N GLY A 307 -7.13 -4.23 -16.16
CA GLY A 307 -6.29 -3.07 -15.85
C GLY A 307 -6.53 -2.51 -14.46
N SER A 308 -5.46 -2.13 -13.77
CA SER A 308 -5.51 -1.73 -12.35
C SER A 308 -6.31 -0.45 -12.14
N ILE A 309 -6.22 0.51 -13.06
CA ILE A 309 -6.90 1.81 -12.92
C ILE A 309 -8.42 1.65 -13.12
N ASN A 310 -8.84 0.78 -14.05
CA ASN A 310 -10.25 0.48 -14.28
C ASN A 310 -10.90 -0.18 -13.05
N VAL A 311 -10.20 -1.15 -12.44
CA VAL A 311 -10.66 -1.79 -11.21
C VAL A 311 -10.75 -0.78 -10.08
N GLN A 312 -9.70 0.02 -9.85
CA GLN A 312 -9.70 1.06 -8.81
C GLN A 312 -10.83 2.08 -8.98
N THR A 313 -11.08 2.52 -10.22
CA THR A 313 -12.18 3.46 -10.53
C THR A 313 -13.54 2.85 -10.20
N THR A 314 -13.74 1.56 -10.51
CA THR A 314 -15.01 0.86 -10.23
C THR A 314 -15.22 0.69 -8.73
N VAL A 315 -14.20 0.25 -7.99
CA VAL A 315 -14.34 0.03 -6.55
C VAL A 315 -14.46 1.35 -5.80
N VAL A 316 -13.80 2.44 -6.21
CA VAL A 316 -13.99 3.72 -5.53
C VAL A 316 -15.40 4.30 -5.75
N LEU A 317 -16.01 4.05 -6.91
CA LEU A 317 -17.42 4.38 -7.14
C LEU A 317 -18.34 3.61 -6.19
N VAL A 318 -18.14 2.30 -6.04
CA VAL A 318 -18.88 1.48 -5.08
C VAL A 318 -18.66 2.00 -3.65
N GLY A 319 -17.42 2.33 -3.29
CA GLY A 319 -17.07 2.94 -2.01
C GLY A 319 -17.82 4.25 -1.76
N ALA A 320 -17.88 5.15 -2.74
CA ALA A 320 -18.61 6.41 -2.64
C ALA A 320 -20.11 6.18 -2.38
N ILE A 321 -20.75 5.29 -3.13
CA ILE A 321 -22.16 4.93 -2.96
C ILE A 321 -22.38 4.38 -1.55
N LEU A 322 -21.54 3.43 -1.11
CA LEU A 322 -21.63 2.85 0.23
C LEU A 322 -21.49 3.93 1.31
N THR A 323 -20.52 4.84 1.19
CA THR A 323 -20.33 5.93 2.14
C THR A 323 -21.59 6.78 2.28
N PHE A 324 -22.27 7.15 1.19
CA PHE A 324 -23.55 7.86 1.30
C PHE A 324 -24.65 7.02 1.95
N CYS A 325 -24.68 5.71 1.69
CA CYS A 325 -25.62 4.79 2.34
C CYS A 325 -25.41 4.69 3.87
N LEU A 326 -24.23 5.02 4.40
CA LEU A 326 -23.96 4.99 5.84
C LEU A 326 -24.93 5.88 6.63
N ILE A 327 -25.37 7.01 6.04
CA ILE A 327 -26.33 7.95 6.65
C ILE A 327 -27.65 7.26 6.99
N ALA A 328 -28.10 6.33 6.12
CA ALA A 328 -29.35 5.61 6.29
C ALA A 328 -29.25 4.42 7.27
N ASN A 329 -28.04 3.97 7.61
CA ASN A 329 -27.85 2.83 8.51
C ASN A 329 -28.05 3.22 9.97
N LYS A 330 -29.08 2.65 10.61
CA LYS A 330 -29.46 2.92 12.00
C LYS A 330 -29.54 1.69 12.91
N ASN A 331 -29.26 0.50 12.38
CA ASN A 331 -29.32 -0.77 13.10
C ASN A 331 -28.08 -1.65 12.88
N SER A 332 -27.88 -2.62 13.77
CA SER A 332 -26.72 -3.52 13.79
C SER A 332 -26.53 -4.30 12.48
N ALA A 333 -27.62 -4.86 11.93
CA ALA A 333 -27.55 -5.69 10.72
C ALA A 333 -27.08 -4.87 9.51
N GLY A 334 -27.62 -3.66 9.34
CA GLY A 334 -27.23 -2.75 8.28
C GLY A 334 -25.75 -2.34 8.38
N LEU A 335 -25.25 -2.06 9.59
CA LEU A 335 -23.83 -1.73 9.81
C LEU A 335 -22.89 -2.91 9.55
N ILE A 336 -23.29 -4.14 9.88
CA ILE A 336 -22.50 -5.33 9.58
C ILE A 336 -22.38 -5.53 8.07
N VAL A 337 -23.50 -5.49 7.34
CA VAL A 337 -23.51 -5.64 5.87
C VAL A 337 -22.71 -4.52 5.20
N TYR A 338 -22.93 -3.28 5.63
CA TYR A 338 -22.15 -2.13 5.18
C TYR A 338 -20.66 -2.36 5.40
N SER A 339 -20.26 -2.81 6.59
CA SER A 339 -18.84 -2.99 6.94
C SER A 339 -18.16 -4.03 6.05
N VAL A 340 -18.83 -5.14 5.73
CA VAL A 340 -18.30 -6.15 4.82
C VAL A 340 -18.11 -5.60 3.41
N LEU A 341 -19.13 -4.94 2.86
CA LEU A 341 -19.09 -4.40 1.49
C LEU A 341 -18.09 -3.23 1.36
N TYR A 342 -18.07 -2.34 2.36
CA TYR A 342 -17.14 -1.23 2.42
C TYR A 342 -15.70 -1.72 2.58
N GLY A 343 -15.49 -2.73 3.43
CA GLY A 343 -14.22 -3.43 3.59
C GLY A 343 -13.72 -3.99 2.26
N PHE A 344 -14.58 -4.70 1.51
CA PHE A 344 -14.23 -5.24 0.19
C PHE A 344 -13.78 -4.13 -0.76
N SER A 345 -14.57 -3.06 -0.85
CA SER A 345 -14.30 -1.91 -1.71
C SER A 345 -12.98 -1.20 -1.35
N ALA A 346 -12.77 -0.94 -0.06
CA ALA A 346 -11.58 -0.27 0.45
C ALA A 346 -10.33 -1.14 0.29
N GLY A 347 -10.44 -2.45 0.58
CA GLY A 347 -9.34 -3.40 0.40
C GLY A 347 -8.85 -3.46 -1.05
N ALA A 348 -9.79 -3.47 -2.00
CA ALA A 348 -9.49 -3.43 -3.42
C ALA A 348 -8.76 -2.14 -3.82
N PHE A 349 -9.28 -1.00 -3.36
CA PHE A 349 -8.69 0.30 -3.65
C PHE A 349 -7.27 0.42 -3.10
N MET A 350 -7.03 0.00 -1.86
CA MET A 350 -5.72 0.13 -1.19
C MET A 350 -4.68 -0.87 -1.71
N GLY A 351 -5.08 -2.01 -2.26
CA GLY A 351 -4.16 -3.05 -2.75
C GLY A 351 -3.58 -2.79 -4.15
N LEU A 352 -4.20 -1.91 -4.93
CA LEU A 352 -3.88 -1.66 -6.34
C LEU A 352 -3.05 -0.40 -6.71
N PRO A 353 -2.77 0.60 -5.83
CA PRO A 353 -2.10 1.84 -6.24
C PRO A 353 -0.73 1.61 -6.87
N ALA A 354 0.06 0.69 -6.32
CA ALA A 354 1.39 0.36 -6.84
C ALA A 354 1.33 -0.16 -8.29
N ALA A 355 0.37 -1.05 -8.58
CA ALA A 355 0.15 -1.56 -9.93
C ALA A 355 -0.27 -0.44 -10.91
N GLY A 356 -1.12 0.50 -10.46
CA GLY A 356 -1.50 1.66 -11.28
C GLY A 356 -0.31 2.55 -11.66
N VAL A 357 0.58 2.85 -10.71
CA VAL A 357 1.79 3.64 -10.96
C VAL A 357 2.76 2.92 -11.91
N VAL A 358 2.92 1.60 -11.73
CA VAL A 358 3.73 0.75 -12.63
C VAL A 358 3.18 0.83 -14.06
N ASN A 359 1.87 0.68 -14.25
CA ASN A 359 1.25 0.64 -15.57
C ASN A 359 1.29 1.99 -16.31
N LEU A 360 1.33 3.11 -15.59
CA LEU A 360 1.50 4.44 -16.21
C LEU A 360 2.97 4.81 -16.48
N THR A 361 3.92 4.13 -15.83
CA THR A 361 5.34 4.47 -15.93
C THR A 361 5.99 3.76 -17.12
N ALA A 362 6.22 4.50 -18.21
CA ALA A 362 6.84 3.97 -19.42
C ALA A 362 8.30 3.50 -19.21
N ASN A 363 9.08 4.26 -18.42
CA ASN A 363 10.46 3.92 -18.13
C ASN A 363 10.57 3.15 -16.80
N LYS A 364 10.80 1.85 -16.89
CA LYS A 364 10.86 0.95 -15.71
C LYS A 364 11.90 1.35 -14.67
N SER A 365 12.97 2.06 -15.06
CA SER A 365 13.99 2.53 -14.11
C SER A 365 13.49 3.65 -13.17
N ARG A 366 12.32 4.25 -13.46
CA ARG A 366 11.73 5.35 -12.67
C ARG A 366 10.54 4.92 -11.82
N ILE A 367 10.18 3.64 -11.85
CA ILE A 367 9.01 3.11 -11.11
C ILE A 367 9.18 3.37 -9.61
N GLY A 368 10.34 3.06 -9.03
CA GLY A 368 10.59 3.27 -7.59
C GLY A 368 10.44 4.74 -7.18
N THR A 369 11.06 5.65 -7.92
CA THR A 369 10.94 7.10 -7.68
C THR A 369 9.49 7.59 -7.77
N ARG A 370 8.78 7.22 -8.85
CA ARG A 370 7.37 7.62 -9.04
C ARG A 370 6.44 7.02 -8.00
N LEU A 371 6.68 5.78 -7.59
CA LEU A 371 5.94 5.16 -6.50
C LEU A 371 6.19 5.92 -5.18
N GLY A 372 7.44 6.23 -4.85
CA GLY A 372 7.78 7.05 -3.68
C GLY A 372 7.09 8.42 -3.69
N MET A 373 7.20 9.16 -4.80
CA MET A 373 6.52 10.44 -4.98
C MET A 373 4.99 10.33 -4.79
N THR A 374 4.40 9.24 -5.30
CA THR A 374 2.97 8.97 -5.13
C THR A 374 2.59 8.75 -3.68
N LEU A 375 3.36 7.91 -2.99
CA LEU A 375 3.15 7.62 -1.58
C LEU A 375 3.26 8.87 -0.72
N ALA A 376 4.30 9.70 -0.91
CA ALA A 376 4.44 10.96 -0.19
C ALA A 376 3.25 11.90 -0.39
N SER A 377 2.79 12.04 -1.64
CA SER A 377 1.65 12.90 -1.97
C SER A 377 0.37 12.40 -1.31
N VAL A 378 0.12 11.09 -1.34
CA VAL A 378 -1.00 10.44 -0.63
C VAL A 378 -0.88 10.63 0.88
N GLY A 379 0.32 10.49 1.43
CA GLY A 379 0.58 10.67 2.86
C GLY A 379 0.22 12.07 3.35
N CYS A 380 0.53 13.11 2.59
CA CYS A 380 0.09 14.48 2.90
C CYS A 380 -1.44 14.60 2.97
N GLY A 381 -2.15 13.94 2.05
CA GLY A 381 -3.62 13.90 2.07
C GLY A 381 -4.16 13.24 3.34
N VAL A 382 -3.65 12.05 3.66
CA VAL A 382 -4.04 11.30 4.86
C VAL A 382 -3.76 12.10 6.14
N LEU A 383 -2.59 12.76 6.23
CA LEU A 383 -2.21 13.60 7.37
C LEU A 383 -3.27 14.65 7.71
N VAL A 384 -3.71 15.38 6.69
CA VAL A 384 -4.63 16.51 6.84
C VAL A 384 -6.09 16.05 6.94
N SER A 385 -6.41 14.85 6.45
CA SER A 385 -7.78 14.34 6.43
C SER A 385 -8.39 14.12 7.81
N SER A 386 -7.63 13.55 8.77
CA SER A 386 -8.16 13.25 10.11
C SER A 386 -8.49 14.51 10.94
N PRO A 387 -7.64 15.56 10.96
CA PRO A 387 -7.98 16.82 11.60
C PRO A 387 -9.20 17.51 10.98
N ILE A 388 -9.31 17.50 9.64
CA ILE A 388 -10.51 18.03 8.96
C ILE A 388 -11.75 17.24 9.37
N ALA A 389 -11.67 15.90 9.39
CA ALA A 389 -12.77 15.05 9.86
C ALA A 389 -13.22 15.41 11.28
N GLY A 390 -12.27 15.54 12.20
CA GLY A 390 -12.57 15.92 13.59
C GLY A 390 -13.17 17.32 13.71
N ALA A 391 -12.68 18.29 12.92
CA ALA A 391 -13.21 19.64 12.90
C ALA A 391 -14.64 19.71 12.34
N ILE A 392 -14.95 18.93 11.28
CA ILE A 392 -16.31 18.83 10.73
C ILE A 392 -17.26 18.22 11.77
N LEU A 393 -16.81 17.17 12.45
CA LEU A 393 -17.61 16.47 13.46
C LEU A 393 -17.92 17.35 14.68
N ASN A 394 -16.94 18.15 15.13
CA ASN A 394 -17.11 19.07 16.26
C ASN A 394 -17.82 20.39 15.89
N GLY A 395 -17.94 20.70 14.59
CA GLY A 395 -18.64 21.87 14.08
C GLY A 395 -20.12 21.60 13.78
N ASN A 396 -20.75 22.51 13.03
CA ASN A 396 -22.17 22.40 12.65
C ASN A 396 -22.47 21.26 11.66
N GLY A 397 -21.44 20.59 11.12
CA GLY A 397 -21.62 19.50 10.15
C GLY A 397 -22.06 18.19 10.79
N GLY A 398 -21.62 17.93 12.03
CA GLY A 398 -21.88 16.67 12.74
C GLY A 398 -21.52 15.44 11.90
N TRP A 399 -22.20 14.33 12.17
CA TRP A 399 -21.97 13.07 11.45
C TRP A 399 -22.39 13.12 9.98
N VAL A 400 -23.48 13.80 9.65
CA VAL A 400 -23.95 13.90 8.25
C VAL A 400 -22.94 14.66 7.40
N GLY A 401 -22.44 15.80 7.88
CA GLY A 401 -21.41 16.58 7.20
C GLY A 401 -20.12 15.80 6.99
N LEU A 402 -19.70 15.03 7.99
CA LEU A 402 -18.51 14.17 7.90
C LEU A 402 -18.67 13.08 6.82
N VAL A 403 -19.81 12.39 6.81
CA VAL A 403 -20.08 11.32 5.84
C VAL A 403 -20.21 11.89 4.43
N VAL A 404 -20.90 13.04 4.25
CA VAL A 404 -21.00 13.73 2.97
C VAL A 404 -19.63 14.13 2.44
N TRP A 405 -18.77 14.69 3.30
CA TRP A 405 -17.41 15.06 2.90
C TRP A 405 -16.60 13.84 2.42
N CYS A 406 -16.67 12.71 3.15
CA CYS A 406 -16.03 11.45 2.73
C CYS A 406 -16.58 10.97 1.37
N GLY A 407 -17.90 10.97 1.19
CA GLY A 407 -18.54 10.53 -0.06
C GLY A 407 -18.17 11.41 -1.25
N VAL A 408 -18.06 12.73 -1.05
CA VAL A 408 -17.61 13.69 -2.07
C VAL A 408 -16.15 13.44 -2.45
N LEU A 409 -15.26 13.19 -1.48
CA LEU A 409 -13.87 12.83 -1.75
C LEU A 409 -13.76 11.55 -2.60
N LEU A 410 -14.51 10.50 -2.25
CA LEU A 410 -14.52 9.26 -3.04
C LEU A 410 -15.11 9.45 -4.44
N THR A 411 -16.13 10.30 -4.58
CA THR A 411 -16.70 10.66 -5.88
C THR A 411 -15.68 11.43 -6.74
N ALA A 412 -14.98 12.40 -6.16
CA ALA A 412 -13.90 13.13 -6.82
C ALA A 412 -12.76 12.18 -7.24
N SER A 413 -12.39 11.23 -6.38
CA SER A 413 -11.45 10.16 -6.70
C SER A 413 -11.87 9.39 -7.95
N CYS A 414 -13.12 8.92 -8.00
CA CYS A 414 -13.68 8.22 -9.16
C CYS A 414 -13.55 9.04 -10.45
N ILE A 415 -13.97 10.30 -10.44
CA ILE A 415 -13.95 11.18 -11.61
C ILE A 415 -12.53 11.38 -12.11
N VAL A 416 -11.58 11.67 -11.21
CA VAL A 416 -10.20 11.98 -11.58
C VAL A 416 -9.46 10.71 -12.05
N MET A 417 -9.73 9.54 -11.45
CA MET A 417 -9.15 8.27 -11.92
C MET A 417 -9.70 7.86 -13.29
N ALA A 418 -11.00 8.06 -13.53
CA ALA A 418 -11.59 7.88 -14.85
C ALA A 418 -10.93 8.82 -15.88
N ALA A 419 -10.68 10.08 -15.51
CA ALA A 419 -9.98 11.05 -16.36
C ALA A 419 -8.54 10.62 -16.65
N SER A 420 -7.79 10.13 -15.66
CA SER A 420 -6.42 9.58 -15.84
C SER A 420 -6.41 8.49 -16.92
N ARG A 421 -7.36 7.57 -16.83
CA ARG A 421 -7.53 6.48 -17.79
C ARG A 421 -7.87 7.01 -19.19
N VAL A 422 -8.85 7.91 -19.31
CA VAL A 422 -9.24 8.51 -20.60
C VAL A 422 -8.07 9.27 -21.23
N CYS A 423 -7.27 10.00 -20.44
CA CYS A 423 -6.08 10.68 -20.95
C CYS A 423 -5.02 9.70 -21.50
N LYS A 424 -4.91 8.49 -20.95
CA LYS A 424 -3.90 7.50 -21.36
C LYS A 424 -4.32 6.65 -22.56
N VAL A 425 -5.58 6.19 -22.61
CA VAL A 425 -6.07 5.23 -23.63
C VAL A 425 -7.19 5.76 -24.51
N GLY A 426 -7.66 6.99 -24.26
CA GLY A 426 -8.85 7.55 -24.89
C GLY A 426 -10.14 6.93 -24.32
N TRP A 427 -11.26 7.25 -24.95
CA TRP A 427 -12.60 6.85 -24.49
C TRP A 427 -12.95 5.38 -24.74
N ARG A 428 -12.14 4.63 -25.51
CA ARG A 428 -12.44 3.23 -25.87
C ARG A 428 -12.19 2.30 -24.69
N LEU A 429 -13.19 1.52 -24.29
CA LEU A 429 -13.18 0.66 -23.08
C LEU A 429 -12.24 -0.57 -23.18
N GLY A 430 -11.75 -0.94 -24.36
CA GLY A 430 -11.07 -2.22 -24.60
C GLY A 430 -9.54 -2.29 -24.43
N ARG A 431 -8.85 -1.24 -23.95
CA ARG A 431 -7.40 -1.28 -23.70
C ARG A 431 -7.10 -1.43 -22.21
N VAL A 432 -6.41 -2.53 -21.88
CA VAL A 432 -5.98 -2.91 -20.53
C VAL A 432 -4.83 -1.99 -20.10
N ILE A 433 -5.07 -1.16 -19.07
CA ILE A 433 -4.04 -0.44 -18.29
C ILE A 433 -4.36 -0.57 -16.81
#